data_AF-A0A5C7P8M1-F1
#
_entry.id   AF-A0A5C7P8M1-F1
#
_cell.length_a   1.000
_cell.length_b   1.000
_cell.length_c   1.000
_cell.angle_alpha   90.00
_cell.angle_beta   90.00
_cell.angle_gamma   90.00
#
_symmetry.space_group_name_H-M   'P 1'
#
loop_
_entity.id
_entity.type
_entity.pdbx_description
1 polymer ?
#
loop_
_entity_poly.entity_id
_entity_poly.type
_entity_poly.pdbx_seq_one_letter_code
_entity_poly.pdbx_strand_id
1 'polypeptide(L)'
;MALTKWTPTTDLMTLRRAGKFVEEGGEAMAVVARLIIQGIDEVDPSSGKTNRQRLMDELADLQAQIGCSVLAFGLDQDYMARRTAEKMRQMDEWEAMFPPAGSTEKKPVFVVDHVGSSYGDGMEHTTVVVGHSLDRRALAKGAKLYEQAERQVEPTRRRR
;
A
#
# COMPACT_ATOMS: atom_id res chain seq x y z
N MET A 1 22.84 -0.51 -24.08
CA MET A 1 23.11 0.12 -22.77
C MET A 1 24.55 -0.20 -22.40
N ALA A 2 25.36 0.81 -22.08
CA ALA A 2 26.73 0.59 -21.63
C ALA A 2 26.71 0.07 -20.18
N LEU A 3 27.50 -0.97 -19.89
CA LEU A 3 27.71 -1.49 -18.53
C LEU A 3 28.58 -0.50 -17.75
N THR A 4 27.95 0.39 -17.00
CA THR A 4 28.64 1.24 -16.02
C THR A 4 28.86 0.46 -14.72
N LYS A 5 30.11 0.42 -14.26
CA LYS A 5 30.49 -0.18 -12.97
C LYS A 5 29.88 0.64 -11.84
N TRP A 6 28.90 0.08 -11.14
CA TRP A 6 28.43 0.66 -9.89
C TRP A 6 29.51 0.47 -8.82
N THR A 7 29.89 1.57 -8.16
CA THR A 7 30.83 1.56 -7.04
C THR A 7 30.08 2.08 -5.81
N PRO A 8 30.07 1.35 -4.68
CA PRO A 8 29.41 1.82 -3.47
C PRO A 8 30.00 3.14 -2.96
N THR A 9 29.19 3.90 -2.23
CA THR A 9 29.72 5.01 -1.41
C THR A 9 30.62 4.45 -0.30
N THR A 10 31.69 5.19 0.02
CA THR A 10 32.62 4.87 1.11
C THR A 10 32.59 5.90 2.23
N ASP A 11 31.73 6.93 2.14
CA ASP A 11 31.51 7.85 3.25
C ASP A 11 30.81 7.13 4.41
N LEU A 12 31.57 6.90 5.48
CA LEU A 12 31.10 6.18 6.66
C LEU A 12 29.87 6.83 7.29
N MET A 13 29.75 8.16 7.24
CA MET A 13 28.61 8.83 7.84
C MET A 13 27.34 8.62 7.00
N THR A 14 27.44 8.70 5.67
CA THR A 14 26.36 8.32 4.76
C THR A 14 25.96 6.85 4.94
N LEU A 15 26.94 5.94 5.00
CA LEU A 15 26.68 4.51 5.21
C LEU A 15 25.94 4.25 6.53
N ARG A 16 26.38 4.88 7.63
CA ARG A 16 25.70 4.76 8.93
C ARG A 16 24.26 5.26 8.88
N ARG A 17 24.02 6.43 8.29
CA ARG A 17 22.67 7.02 8.19
C ARG A 17 21.75 6.17 7.34
N ALA A 18 22.23 5.74 6.16
CA ALA A 18 21.48 4.85 5.28
C ALA A 18 21.20 3.50 5.96
N GLY A 19 22.18 2.93 6.67
CA GLY A 19 22.01 1.69 7.43
C GLY A 19 20.92 1.81 8.49
N LYS A 20 20.97 2.86 9.32
CA LYS A 20 19.95 3.07 10.37
C LYS A 20 18.57 3.35 9.77
N PHE A 21 18.49 4.11 8.67
CA PHE A 21 17.22 4.31 7.96
C PHE A 21 16.61 2.98 7.47
N VAL A 22 17.43 2.09 6.91
CA VAL A 22 16.98 0.77 6.44
C VAL A 22 16.52 -0.11 7.62
N GLU A 23 17.21 -0.06 8.74
CA GLU A 23 16.86 -0.79 9.98
C GLU A 23 15.46 -0.39 10.48
N GLU A 24 15.23 0.90 10.75
CA GLU A 24 13.91 1.37 11.25
C GLU A 24 12.80 1.12 10.23
N GLY A 25 13.09 1.28 8.93
CA GLY A 25 12.15 0.96 7.87
C GLY A 25 11.78 -0.53 7.86
N GLY A 26 12.76 -1.40 8.10
CA GLY A 26 12.58 -2.85 8.24
C GLY A 26 11.68 -3.22 9.43
N GLU A 27 11.88 -2.59 10.57
CA GLU A 27 11.10 -2.81 11.80
C GLU A 27 9.65 -2.36 11.62
N ALA A 28 9.42 -1.16 11.08
CA ALA A 28 8.07 -0.68 10.75
C ALA A 28 7.35 -1.60 9.75
N MET A 29 8.05 -2.04 8.69
CA MET A 29 7.49 -3.00 7.71
C MET A 29 7.10 -4.33 8.35
N ALA A 30 7.92 -4.85 9.27
CA ALA A 30 7.63 -6.09 9.97
C ALA A 30 6.35 -5.98 10.82
N VAL A 31 6.12 -4.85 11.49
CA VAL A 31 4.88 -4.61 12.24
C VAL A 31 3.69 -4.50 11.29
N VAL A 32 3.79 -3.74 10.19
CA VAL A 32 2.70 -3.63 9.20
C VAL A 32 2.34 -4.98 8.58
N ALA A 33 3.33 -5.79 8.22
CA ALA A 33 3.10 -7.15 7.70
C ALA A 33 2.31 -8.01 8.70
N ARG A 34 2.56 -7.83 10.00
CA ARG A 34 1.83 -8.52 11.06
C ARG A 34 0.39 -8.04 11.20
N LEU A 35 0.12 -6.74 11.00
CA LEU A 35 -1.25 -6.20 11.02
C LEU A 35 -2.14 -6.89 10.00
N ILE A 36 -1.59 -7.24 8.83
CA ILE A 36 -2.32 -7.96 7.78
C ILE A 36 -2.82 -9.32 8.28
N ILE A 37 -2.03 -10.00 9.12
CA ILE A 37 -2.31 -11.37 9.58
C ILE A 37 -3.19 -11.38 10.83
N GLN A 38 -2.91 -10.49 11.78
CA GLN A 38 -3.49 -10.55 13.13
C GLN A 38 -4.44 -9.39 13.44
N GLY A 39 -4.24 -8.23 12.84
CA GLY A 39 -4.98 -7.01 13.19
C GLY A 39 -4.23 -6.11 14.19
N ILE A 40 -4.75 -4.90 14.36
CA ILE A 40 -4.07 -3.79 15.06
C ILE A 40 -4.06 -3.92 16.58
N ASP A 41 -5.05 -4.58 17.17
CA ASP A 41 -5.19 -4.67 18.63
C ASP A 41 -4.69 -5.99 19.21
N GLU A 42 -4.19 -6.90 18.37
CA GLU A 42 -3.60 -8.16 18.81
C GLU A 42 -2.25 -7.98 19.52
N VAL A 43 -1.97 -8.90 20.44
CA VAL A 43 -0.75 -8.88 21.27
C VAL A 43 0.35 -9.72 20.63
N ASP A 44 1.56 -9.18 20.67
CA ASP A 44 2.76 -9.91 20.35
C ASP A 44 3.18 -10.85 21.48
N PRO A 45 3.12 -12.18 21.30
CA PRO A 45 3.48 -13.11 22.37
C PRO A 45 4.97 -13.03 22.72
N SER A 46 5.83 -12.53 21.82
CA SER A 46 7.27 -12.41 22.09
C SER A 46 7.65 -11.17 22.92
N SER A 47 6.91 -10.07 22.78
CA SER A 47 7.21 -8.80 23.47
C SER A 47 6.16 -8.37 24.50
N GLY A 48 4.97 -8.98 24.50
CA GLY A 48 3.83 -8.59 25.33
C GLY A 48 3.18 -7.27 24.92
N LYS A 49 3.67 -6.59 23.87
CA LYS A 49 3.10 -5.33 23.37
C LYS A 49 1.98 -5.60 22.35
N THR A 50 0.98 -4.72 22.29
CA THR A 50 0.00 -4.74 21.20
C THR A 50 0.64 -4.28 19.88
N ASN A 51 0.11 -4.74 18.75
CA ASN A 51 0.58 -4.27 17.45
C ASN A 51 0.41 -2.76 17.28
N ARG A 52 -0.64 -2.17 17.88
CA ARG A 52 -0.83 -0.72 17.96
C ARG A 52 0.33 -0.03 18.65
N GLN A 53 0.71 -0.49 19.85
CA GLN A 53 1.85 0.06 20.59
C GLN A 53 3.13 -0.04 19.77
N ARG A 54 3.41 -1.22 19.23
CA ARG A 54 4.60 -1.44 18.40
C ARG A 54 4.62 -0.54 17.17
N LEU A 55 3.50 -0.43 16.46
CA LEU A 55 3.41 0.42 15.26
C LEU A 55 3.69 1.89 15.58
N MET A 56 3.20 2.40 16.73
CA MET A 56 3.50 3.76 17.16
C MET A 56 5.00 3.95 17.44
N ASP A 57 5.63 2.99 18.12
CA ASP A 57 7.07 3.01 18.40
C ASP A 57 7.88 3.05 17.09
N GLU A 58 7.67 2.06 16.20
CA GLU A 58 8.47 1.95 14.96
C GLU A 58 8.21 3.09 13.96
N LEU A 59 6.98 3.62 13.87
CA LEU A 59 6.71 4.78 13.01
C LEU A 59 7.36 6.05 13.54
N ALA A 60 7.47 6.21 14.87
CA ALA A 60 8.18 7.35 15.46
C ALA A 60 9.68 7.28 15.15
N ASP A 61 10.29 6.10 15.28
CA ASP A 61 11.72 5.91 14.98
C ASP A 61 12.01 6.08 13.48
N LEU A 62 11.16 5.56 12.61
CA LEU A 62 11.25 5.79 11.16
C LEU A 62 11.09 7.29 10.81
N GLN A 63 10.12 7.98 11.41
CA GLN A 63 9.91 9.41 11.20
C GLN A 63 11.14 10.23 11.64
N ALA A 64 11.77 9.86 12.76
CA ALA A 64 13.01 10.48 13.21
C ALA A 64 14.14 10.29 12.17
N GLN A 65 14.28 9.09 11.59
CA GLN A 65 15.31 8.86 10.56
C GLN A 65 15.02 9.53 9.22
N ILE A 66 13.75 9.70 8.85
CA ILE A 66 13.36 10.57 7.73
C ILE A 66 13.84 11.99 7.99
N GLY A 67 13.57 12.56 9.17
CA GLY A 67 14.05 13.89 9.55
C GLY A 67 15.58 14.02 9.50
N CYS A 68 16.30 13.07 10.07
CA CYS A 68 17.77 13.02 10.02
C CYS A 68 18.30 12.98 8.57
N SER A 69 17.65 12.21 7.70
CA SER A 69 18.05 12.07 6.30
C SER A 69 17.78 13.34 5.49
N VAL A 70 16.63 13.98 5.70
CA VAL A 70 16.30 15.27 5.09
C VAL A 70 17.37 16.30 5.38
N LEU A 71 17.76 16.43 6.66
CA LEU A 71 18.81 17.38 7.06
C LEU A 71 20.18 16.98 6.51
N ALA A 72 20.55 15.69 6.58
CA ALA A 72 21.86 15.21 6.17
C ALA A 72 22.10 15.31 4.66
N PHE A 73 21.05 15.13 3.85
CA PHE A 73 21.15 15.13 2.39
C PHE A 73 20.63 16.42 1.74
N GLY A 74 20.20 17.41 2.55
CA GLY A 74 19.69 18.69 2.05
C GLY A 74 18.44 18.53 1.17
N LEU A 75 17.52 17.65 1.57
CA LEU A 75 16.32 17.37 0.78
C LEU A 75 15.28 18.50 0.90
N ASP A 76 14.56 18.75 -0.19
CA ASP A 76 13.52 19.78 -0.26
C ASP A 76 12.26 19.35 0.51
N GLN A 77 12.08 19.95 1.68
CA GLN A 77 10.94 19.69 2.57
C GLN A 77 9.60 20.13 1.98
N ASP A 78 9.57 21.25 1.24
CA ASP A 78 8.34 21.76 0.64
C ASP A 78 7.87 20.87 -0.51
N TYR A 79 8.81 20.35 -1.30
CA TYR A 79 8.52 19.31 -2.28
C TYR A 79 8.00 18.03 -1.62
N MET A 80 8.67 17.54 -0.57
CA MET A 80 8.24 16.34 0.15
C MET A 80 6.84 16.51 0.76
N ALA A 81 6.54 17.65 1.37
CA ALA A 81 5.23 17.94 1.96
C ALA A 81 4.11 17.90 0.90
N ARG A 82 4.32 18.56 -0.25
CA ARG A 82 3.37 18.50 -1.37
C ARG A 82 3.17 17.08 -1.87
N ARG A 83 4.26 16.31 -2.00
CA ARG A 83 4.22 14.93 -2.47
C ARG A 83 3.48 14.00 -1.50
N THR A 84 3.67 14.19 -0.20
CA THR A 84 2.96 13.46 0.86
C THR A 84 1.48 13.79 0.84
N ALA A 85 1.11 15.08 0.78
CA ALA A 85 -0.29 15.51 0.71
C ALA A 85 -1.02 14.95 -0.52
N GLU A 86 -0.37 14.93 -1.67
CA GLU A 86 -0.91 14.29 -2.86
C GLU A 86 -1.15 12.79 -2.66
N LYS A 87 -0.21 12.09 -2.01
CA LYS A 87 -0.33 10.65 -1.76
C LYS A 87 -1.45 10.31 -0.77
N MET A 88 -1.63 11.14 0.25
CA MET A 88 -2.74 11.01 1.20
C MET A 88 -4.08 11.19 0.49
N ARG A 89 -4.23 12.25 -0.31
CA ARG A 89 -5.44 12.45 -1.12
C ARG A 89 -5.72 11.27 -2.05
N GLN A 90 -4.70 10.72 -2.69
CA GLN A 90 -4.85 9.52 -3.54
C GLN A 90 -5.32 8.29 -2.74
N MET A 91 -4.90 8.16 -1.48
CA MET A 91 -5.37 7.09 -0.60
C MET A 91 -6.83 7.32 -0.19
N ASP A 92 -7.20 8.53 0.19
CA ASP A 92 -8.60 8.89 0.51
C ASP A 92 -9.53 8.61 -0.68
N GLU A 93 -9.11 8.97 -1.90
CA GLU A 93 -9.84 8.68 -3.14
C GLU A 93 -10.00 7.18 -3.37
N TRP A 94 -9.00 6.37 -3.01
CA TRP A 94 -9.04 4.91 -3.14
C TRP A 94 -9.94 4.26 -2.07
N GLU A 95 -9.83 4.71 -0.82
CA GLU A 95 -10.66 4.24 0.29
C GLU A 95 -12.15 4.56 0.07
N ALA A 96 -12.47 5.72 -0.53
CA ALA A 96 -13.84 6.09 -0.90
C ALA A 96 -14.49 5.17 -1.95
N MET A 97 -13.70 4.34 -2.65
CA MET A 97 -14.24 3.33 -3.57
C MET A 97 -14.84 2.14 -2.84
N PHE A 98 -14.47 1.92 -1.58
CA PHE A 98 -15.00 0.83 -0.77
C PHE A 98 -16.36 1.20 -0.17
N PRO A 99 -17.27 0.22 -0.03
CA PRO A 99 -18.52 0.45 0.67
C PRO A 99 -18.27 0.82 2.14
N PRO A 100 -19.14 1.64 2.76
CA PRO A 100 -19.08 1.88 4.20
C PRO A 100 -19.17 0.55 4.97
N ALA A 101 -18.47 0.48 6.10
CA ALA A 101 -18.52 -0.70 6.97
C ALA A 101 -19.97 -1.03 7.35
N GLY A 102 -20.41 -2.26 7.05
CA GLY A 102 -21.77 -2.73 7.32
C GLY A 102 -22.79 -2.51 6.19
N SER A 103 -22.39 -1.94 5.04
CA SER A 103 -23.29 -1.85 3.89
C SER A 103 -23.45 -3.22 3.20
N THR A 104 -24.66 -3.53 2.73
CA THR A 104 -24.94 -4.72 1.89
C THR A 104 -24.69 -4.47 0.40
N GLU A 105 -24.17 -3.28 0.04
CA GLU A 105 -23.94 -2.86 -1.34
C GLU A 105 -22.68 -3.55 -1.89
N LYS A 106 -22.84 -4.34 -2.94
CA LYS A 106 -21.71 -4.98 -3.63
C LYS A 106 -21.06 -3.95 -4.55
N LYS A 107 -19.94 -3.36 -4.12
CA LYS A 107 -19.08 -2.57 -5.01
C LYS A 107 -17.89 -3.44 -5.45
N PRO A 108 -17.48 -3.39 -6.73
CA PRO A 108 -16.30 -4.12 -7.18
C PRO A 108 -15.06 -3.61 -6.45
N VAL A 109 -14.31 -4.54 -5.84
CA VAL A 109 -13.03 -4.23 -5.19
C VAL A 109 -11.92 -4.36 -6.23
N PHE A 110 -11.20 -3.28 -6.47
CA PHE A 110 -10.04 -3.25 -7.36
C PHE A 110 -8.75 -3.30 -6.54
N VAL A 111 -8.10 -4.47 -6.50
CA VAL A 111 -6.77 -4.63 -5.87
C VAL A 111 -5.72 -4.41 -6.96
N VAL A 112 -4.83 -3.45 -6.78
CA VAL A 112 -3.70 -3.22 -7.69
C VAL A 112 -2.46 -3.85 -7.08
N ASP A 113 -2.06 -5.02 -7.58
CA ASP A 113 -0.79 -5.66 -7.20
C ASP A 113 0.33 -5.31 -8.19
N HIS A 114 1.54 -5.09 -7.67
CA HIS A 114 2.77 -4.92 -8.43
C HIS A 114 3.54 -6.25 -8.62
N VAL A 115 3.10 -7.35 -8.00
CA VAL A 115 3.79 -8.64 -7.99
C VAL A 115 2.83 -9.79 -8.35
N GLY A 116 2.59 -9.97 -9.66
CA GLY A 116 2.00 -11.20 -10.18
C GLY A 116 0.47 -11.21 -10.27
N SER A 117 -0.03 -11.52 -11.47
CA SER A 117 -1.46 -11.66 -11.77
C SER A 117 -2.03 -12.93 -11.12
N SER A 118 -3.01 -12.79 -10.24
CA SER A 118 -3.96 -13.88 -9.96
C SER A 118 -5.40 -13.35 -9.97
N TYR A 119 -6.25 -14.04 -10.72
CA TYR A 119 -7.71 -13.90 -10.65
C TYR A 119 -8.18 -14.93 -9.64
N GLY A 120 -8.83 -14.49 -8.57
CA GLY A 120 -9.47 -15.37 -7.60
C GLY A 120 -10.92 -14.93 -7.41
N ASP A 121 -11.85 -15.89 -7.42
CA ASP A 121 -13.18 -15.66 -6.88
C ASP A 121 -13.04 -15.41 -5.38
N GLY A 122 -13.37 -14.20 -4.93
CA GLY A 122 -13.46 -13.88 -3.52
C GLY A 122 -14.57 -14.68 -2.83
N MET A 123 -14.57 -14.71 -1.50
CA MET A 123 -15.69 -15.27 -0.73
C MET A 123 -17.02 -14.65 -1.18
N GLU A 124 -18.08 -15.47 -1.11
CA GLU A 124 -19.42 -15.22 -1.62
C GLU A 124 -19.72 -13.73 -1.87
N HIS A 125 -19.83 -13.40 -3.15
CA HIS A 125 -20.34 -12.14 -3.68
C HIS A 125 -19.39 -10.94 -3.87
N THR A 126 -18.08 -11.16 -3.99
CA THR A 126 -17.16 -10.09 -4.40
C THR A 126 -16.36 -10.48 -5.64
N THR A 127 -16.57 -9.78 -6.76
CA THR A 127 -15.69 -9.88 -7.93
C THR A 127 -14.48 -9.00 -7.69
N VAL A 128 -13.30 -9.62 -7.61
CA VAL A 128 -12.02 -8.89 -7.51
C VAL A 128 -11.46 -8.72 -8.92
N VAL A 129 -11.37 -7.47 -9.39
CA VAL A 129 -10.72 -7.16 -10.67
C VAL A 129 -9.31 -6.65 -10.38
N VAL A 130 -8.32 -7.54 -10.53
CA VAL A 130 -6.90 -7.18 -10.42
C VAL A 130 -6.43 -6.63 -11.76
N GLY A 131 -6.10 -5.35 -11.81
CA GLY A 131 -5.65 -4.66 -13.03
C GLY A 131 -4.27 -4.02 -12.86
N HIS A 132 -3.35 -4.29 -13.79
CA HIS A 132 -2.08 -3.57 -13.86
C HIS A 132 -2.26 -2.24 -14.60
N SER A 133 -2.13 -1.11 -13.90
CA SER A 133 -1.24 0.01 -14.27
C SER A 133 -1.44 1.20 -13.33
N LEU A 134 -0.41 2.05 -13.21
CA LEU A 134 -0.40 3.32 -12.50
C LEU A 134 -1.25 4.44 -13.15
N ASP A 135 -1.92 4.17 -14.28
CA ASP A 135 -2.65 5.18 -15.04
C ASP A 135 -4.18 5.04 -14.94
N ARG A 136 -4.86 6.19 -14.77
CA ARG A 136 -6.33 6.35 -14.80
C ARG A 136 -7.00 5.61 -15.97
N ARG A 137 -6.29 5.39 -17.09
CA ARG A 137 -6.77 4.65 -18.27
C ARG A 137 -7.03 3.17 -17.99
N ALA A 138 -6.21 2.50 -17.18
CA ALA A 138 -6.41 1.08 -16.88
C ALA A 138 -7.57 0.87 -15.92
N LEU A 139 -7.74 1.74 -14.93
CA LEU A 139 -8.92 1.75 -14.05
C LEU A 139 -10.20 1.97 -14.85
N ALA A 140 -10.22 2.93 -15.79
CA ALA A 140 -11.36 3.17 -16.66
C ALA A 140 -11.67 1.98 -17.61
N LYS A 141 -10.64 1.24 -18.03
CA LYS A 141 -10.80 0.03 -18.85
C LYS A 141 -11.33 -1.15 -18.02
N GLY A 142 -10.85 -1.31 -16.79
CA GLY A 142 -11.35 -2.30 -15.83
C GLY A 142 -12.82 -2.08 -15.47
N ALA A 143 -13.21 -0.83 -15.19
CA ALA A 143 -14.60 -0.46 -14.93
C ALA A 143 -15.52 -0.80 -16.12
N LYS A 144 -15.10 -0.52 -17.36
CA LYS A 144 -15.88 -0.87 -18.57
C LYS A 144 -16.03 -2.38 -18.78
N LEU A 145 -15.00 -3.16 -18.44
CA LEU A 145 -15.07 -4.63 -18.54
C LEU A 145 -16.01 -5.22 -17.49
N TYR A 146 -16.05 -4.64 -16.29
CA TYR A 146 -17.02 -5.02 -15.25
C TYR A 146 -18.47 -4.73 -15.68
N GLU A 147 -18.74 -3.52 -16.19
CA GLU A 147 -20.07 -3.16 -16.73
C GLU A 147 -20.52 -4.09 -17.88
N GLN A 148 -19.58 -4.57 -18.69
CA GLN A 148 -19.86 -5.53 -19.77
C GLN A 148 -20.15 -6.93 -19.24
N ALA A 149 -19.45 -7.36 -18.18
CA ALA A 149 -19.67 -8.65 -17.54
C ALA A 149 -21.04 -8.71 -16.84
N GLU A 150 -21.44 -7.64 -16.12
CA GLU A 150 -22.78 -7.59 -15.50
C GLU A 150 -23.91 -7.70 -16.54
N ARG A 151 -23.79 -6.99 -17.67
CA ARG A 151 -24.78 -7.07 -18.76
C ARG A 151 -24.91 -8.45 -19.38
N GLN A 152 -23.87 -9.29 -19.33
CA GLN A 152 -23.91 -10.66 -19.83
C GLN A 152 -24.53 -11.65 -18.83
N VAL A 153 -24.59 -11.31 -17.54
CA VAL A 153 -25.22 -12.14 -16.49
C VAL A 153 -26.75 -11.88 -16.40
N GLU A 154 -27.22 -10.72 -16.85
CA GLU A 154 -28.63 -10.30 -16.83
C GLU A 154 -29.63 -11.14 -17.70
N PRO A 155 -29.29 -11.80 -18.84
CA PRO A 155 -30.32 -12.43 -19.68
C PRO A 155 -30.93 -13.70 -19.04
N THR A 156 -30.26 -14.31 -18.07
CA THR A 156 -30.65 -15.61 -17.50
C THR A 156 -31.65 -15.49 -16.33
N ARG A 157 -31.85 -14.28 -15.78
CA ARG A 157 -32.75 -14.06 -14.63
C ARG A 157 -34.22 -13.80 -14.98
N ARG A 158 -34.57 -13.58 -16.27
CA ARG A 158 -35.96 -13.33 -16.71
C ARG A 158 -36.72 -14.58 -17.18
N ARG A 159 -36.17 -15.79 -17.00
CA ARG A 159 -36.86 -17.06 -17.30
C ARG A 159 -36.84 -18.00 -16.09
N ARG A 160 -37.50 -17.62 -15.01
CA ARG A 160 -38.12 -18.55 -14.04
C ARG A 160 -39.36 -17.90 -13.46
#